data_AF-A0A0N4VXV1-F1
#
_entry.id   AF-A0A0N4VXV1-F1
#
_cell.length_a   1.000
_cell.length_b   1.000
_cell.length_c   1.000
_cell.angle_alpha   90.00
_cell.angle_beta   90.00
_cell.angle_gamma   90.00
#
_symmetry.space_group_name_H-M   'P 1'
#
loop_
_entity.id
_entity.type
_entity.pdbx_description
1 polymer ?
#
loop_
_entity_poly.entity_id
_entity_poly.type
_entity_poly.pdbx_seq_one_letter_code
_entity_poly.pdbx_strand_id
1 'polypeptide(L)'
;MIVFFIFLCESRLTTCARDKVGGILVRISLKPVGRRTIWLEFEKEVEYEGVPAYRFIVPPAVFDPKIPENDGFCNPTDKKFFESQNETDDCFPEGLLEISKCLRSQPPIMISLPNFNFAPEEVRQSVKGLNSTDPERDIILVDIEPRLGAVLRAHRRFQVNIEMWKG
;
A
#
# COMPACT_ATOMS: atom_id res chain seq x y z
N MET A 1 8.45 8.41 -24.92
CA MET A 1 7.03 8.78 -24.95
C MET A 1 6.34 7.98 -23.84
N ILE A 2 6.20 8.59 -22.65
CA ILE A 2 5.71 7.91 -21.45
C ILE A 2 4.19 8.00 -21.45
N VAL A 3 3.52 6.86 -21.61
CA VAL A 3 2.07 6.77 -21.49
C VAL A 3 1.76 6.54 -20.01
N PHE A 4 1.26 7.58 -19.35
CA PHE A 4 0.69 7.47 -18.01
C PHE A 4 -0.67 6.78 -18.11
N PHE A 5 -0.74 5.49 -17.80
CA PHE A 5 -2.00 4.84 -17.52
C PHE A 5 -2.32 4.98 -16.04
N ILE A 6 -3.08 6.02 -15.69
CA ILE A 6 -3.77 6.10 -14.40
C ILE A 6 -4.96 5.13 -14.49
N PHE A 7 -4.76 3.87 -14.09
CA PHE A 7 -5.85 2.92 -13.94
C PHE A 7 -6.65 3.25 -12.66
N LEU A 8 -7.67 4.09 -12.81
CA LEU A 8 -8.83 4.11 -11.93
C LEU A 8 -9.72 2.92 -12.35
N CYS A 9 -9.50 1.73 -11.78
CA CYS A 9 -10.34 0.56 -12.06
C CYS A 9 -10.70 -0.20 -10.77
N GLU A 10 -12.00 -0.21 -10.49
CA GLU A 10 -12.80 -1.10 -9.62
C GLU A 10 -12.11 -1.73 -8.39
N SER A 11 -12.37 -1.14 -7.23
CA SER A 11 -12.08 -1.78 -5.92
C SER A 11 -13.39 -1.87 -5.14
N ARG A 12 -13.98 -3.06 -4.98
CA ARG A 12 -15.03 -3.25 -3.97
C ARG A 12 -14.40 -3.08 -2.59
N LEU A 13 -14.96 -2.19 -1.77
CA LEU A 13 -14.79 -2.28 -0.33
C LEU A 13 -15.29 -3.67 0.08
N THR A 14 -14.41 -4.50 0.62
CA THR A 14 -14.74 -5.91 0.86
C THR A 14 -15.52 -6.08 2.15
N THR A 15 -15.27 -5.26 3.17
CA THR A 15 -15.97 -5.29 4.47
C THR A 15 -15.73 -4.01 5.26
N CYS A 16 -16.81 -3.37 5.74
CA CYS A 16 -16.79 -2.51 6.92
C CYS A 16 -17.38 -3.34 8.06
N ALA A 17 -16.60 -3.58 9.11
CA ALA A 17 -17.05 -4.29 10.31
C ALA A 17 -16.74 -3.46 11.55
N ARG A 18 -17.55 -3.58 12.61
CA ARG A 18 -17.16 -3.08 13.93
C ARG A 18 -16.19 -4.07 14.55
N ASP A 19 -15.06 -3.60 15.07
CA ASP A 19 -14.13 -4.41 15.83
C ASP A 19 -14.70 -4.76 17.22
N LYS A 20 -13.95 -5.56 17.99
CA LYS A 20 -14.35 -6.03 19.32
C LYS A 20 -14.39 -4.92 20.38
N VAL A 21 -13.89 -3.73 20.08
CA VAL A 21 -13.81 -2.56 20.98
C VAL A 21 -14.79 -1.46 20.54
N GLY A 22 -15.58 -1.71 19.49
CA GLY A 22 -16.56 -0.74 18.96
C GLY A 22 -15.98 0.23 17.92
N GLY A 23 -14.72 0.09 17.54
CA GLY A 23 -14.08 0.82 16.45
C GLY A 23 -14.53 0.32 15.07
N ILE A 24 -14.47 1.17 14.06
CA ILE A 24 -14.75 0.78 12.67
C ILE A 24 -13.47 0.20 12.08
N LEU A 25 -13.49 -1.09 11.76
CA LEU A 25 -12.42 -1.76 11.01
C LEU A 25 -12.75 -1.72 9.51
N VAL A 26 -11.90 -1.03 8.75
CA VAL A 26 -12.03 -0.94 7.29
C VAL A 26 -10.95 -1.82 6.64
N ARG A 27 -11.36 -2.73 5.75
CA ARG A 27 -10.44 -3.58 4.99
C ARG A 27 -10.65 -3.46 3.49
N ILE A 28 -9.55 -3.27 2.77
CA ILE A 28 -9.54 -3.15 1.30
C ILE A 28 -8.75 -4.31 0.71
N SER A 29 -9.32 -4.97 -0.29
CA SER A 29 -8.64 -6.03 -1.03
C SER A 29 -7.83 -5.46 -2.19
N LEU A 30 -6.56 -5.86 -2.32
CA LEU A 30 -5.66 -5.37 -3.37
C LEU A 30 -5.76 -6.17 -4.70
N LYS A 31 -6.90 -6.83 -4.97
CA LYS A 31 -7.06 -7.84 -6.04
C LYS A 31 -6.41 -7.58 -7.40
N PRO A 32 -6.48 -6.39 -8.03
CA PRO A 32 -5.84 -6.17 -9.34
C PRO A 32 -4.32 -6.21 -9.32
N VAL A 33 -3.67 -6.17 -8.15
CA VAL A 33 -2.21 -6.05 -8.03
C VAL A 33 -1.63 -7.08 -7.05
N GLY A 34 -2.39 -7.52 -6.05
CA GLY A 34 -1.94 -8.53 -5.10
C GLY A 34 -3.09 -9.36 -4.54
N ARG A 35 -2.79 -10.59 -4.12
CA ARG A 35 -3.74 -11.48 -3.44
C ARG A 35 -3.76 -11.27 -1.93
N ARG A 36 -3.66 -10.01 -1.48
CA ARG A 36 -3.70 -9.63 -0.07
C ARG A 36 -4.80 -8.62 0.23
N THR A 37 -5.23 -8.62 1.48
CA THR A 37 -6.16 -7.64 2.05
C THR A 37 -5.38 -6.77 3.02
N ILE A 38 -5.59 -5.46 2.97
CA ILE A 38 -4.97 -4.48 3.87
C ILE A 38 -6.02 -3.88 4.80
N TRP A 39 -5.62 -3.46 5.99
CA TRP A 39 -6.47 -2.72 6.92
C TRP A 39 -6.19 -1.23 6.83
N LEU A 40 -7.18 -0.42 7.21
CA LEU A 40 -7.06 1.01 7.35
C LEU A 40 -7.46 1.41 8.76
N GLU A 41 -6.86 2.49 9.23
CA GLU A 41 -7.05 3.06 10.56
C GLU A 41 -7.70 4.43 10.44
N PHE A 42 -8.51 4.78 11.43
CA PHE A 42 -9.10 6.11 11.53
C PHE A 42 -7.98 7.15 11.69
N GLU A 43 -7.97 8.16 10.82
CA GLU A 43 -7.05 9.28 10.90
C GLU A 43 -7.72 10.47 11.60
N LYS A 44 -8.82 10.96 11.02
CA LYS A 44 -9.48 12.20 11.45
C LYS A 44 -10.91 12.31 10.91
N GLU A 45 -11.69 13.20 11.51
CA GLU A 45 -12.95 13.68 10.94
C GLU A 45 -12.68 14.71 9.84
N VAL A 46 -13.42 14.64 8.76
CA VAL A 46 -13.30 15.54 7.60
C VAL A 46 -14.68 15.89 7.08
N GLU A 47 -14.75 16.96 6.28
CA GLU A 47 -15.95 17.30 5.51
C GLU A 47 -15.64 17.11 4.03
N TYR A 48 -16.50 16.36 3.33
CA TYR A 48 -16.40 16.16 1.89
C TYR A 48 -17.69 16.66 1.24
N GLU A 49 -17.59 17.72 0.44
CA GLU A 49 -18.72 18.36 -0.24
C GLU A 49 -19.90 18.70 0.69
N GLY A 50 -19.61 19.19 1.90
CA GLY A 50 -20.62 19.55 2.90
C GLY A 50 -21.18 18.36 3.71
N VAL A 51 -20.65 17.15 3.51
CA VAL A 51 -21.05 15.95 4.25
C VAL A 51 -19.94 15.54 5.23
N PRO A 52 -20.24 15.36 6.53
CA PRO A 52 -19.25 14.91 7.51
C PRO A 52 -18.84 13.46 7.24
N ALA A 53 -17.56 13.17 7.39
CA ALA A 53 -16.98 11.86 7.11
C ALA A 53 -15.85 11.52 8.08
N TYR A 54 -15.62 10.22 8.25
CA TYR A 54 -14.42 9.69 8.90
C TYR A 54 -13.41 9.29 7.83
N ARG A 55 -12.21 9.85 7.91
CA ARG A 55 -11.10 9.48 7.04
C ARG A 55 -10.36 8.29 7.63
N PHE A 56 -10.21 7.26 6.81
CA PHE A 56 -9.39 6.10 7.09
C PHE A 56 -8.19 6.08 6.15
N ILE A 57 -7.00 5.80 6.67
CA ILE A 57 -5.75 5.71 5.88
C ILE A 57 -5.08 4.36 6.08
N VAL A 58 -4.24 3.96 5.14
CA VAL A 58 -3.37 2.80 5.32
C VAL A 58 -2.20 3.16 6.24
N PRO A 59 -1.98 2.44 7.36
CA PRO A 59 -0.83 2.70 8.23
C PRO A 59 0.47 2.12 7.62
N PRO A 60 1.66 2.64 7.98
CA PRO A 60 2.95 2.12 7.51
C PRO A 60 3.13 0.62 7.80
N ALA A 61 2.59 0.16 8.95
CA ALA A 61 2.58 -1.22 9.40
C ALA A 61 2.11 -2.21 8.31
N VAL A 62 1.16 -1.83 7.45
CA VAL A 62 0.69 -2.69 6.35
C VAL A 62 1.79 -3.07 5.35
N PHE A 63 2.90 -2.33 5.30
CA PHE A 63 4.04 -2.59 4.42
C PHE A 63 5.32 -2.90 5.20
N ASP A 64 5.24 -3.18 6.50
CA ASP A 64 6.40 -3.56 7.31
C ASP A 64 6.50 -5.09 7.39
N PRO A 65 7.54 -5.74 6.83
CA PRO A 65 7.69 -7.19 6.91
C PRO A 65 7.99 -7.72 8.32
N LYS A 66 8.31 -6.86 9.30
CA LYS A 66 8.70 -7.25 10.66
C LYS A 66 7.50 -7.49 11.59
N ILE A 67 6.29 -7.07 11.19
CA ILE A 67 5.11 -7.25 12.05
C ILE A 67 4.48 -8.64 11.85
N PRO A 68 3.97 -9.28 12.92
CA PRO A 68 3.37 -10.61 12.84
C PRO A 68 2.18 -10.70 11.88
N GLU A 69 1.41 -9.62 11.72
CA GLU A 69 0.28 -9.57 10.79
C GLU A 69 0.68 -9.72 9.32
N ASN A 70 1.95 -9.45 9.01
CA ASN A 70 2.50 -9.54 7.66
C ASN A 70 3.32 -10.83 7.42
N ASP A 71 3.32 -11.76 8.38
CA ASP A 71 3.96 -13.07 8.24
C ASP A 71 3.48 -13.78 6.96
N GLY A 72 4.44 -14.26 6.17
CA GLY A 72 4.17 -14.96 4.91
C GLY A 72 3.96 -14.06 3.69
N PHE A 73 4.00 -12.74 3.83
CA PHE A 73 4.07 -11.81 2.68
C PHE A 73 5.49 -11.42 2.30
N CYS A 74 6.49 -11.76 3.12
CA CYS A 74 7.88 -11.73 2.68
C CYS A 74 8.16 -12.91 1.74
N ASN A 75 8.85 -12.62 0.64
CA ASN A 75 9.43 -13.60 -0.25
C ASN A 75 10.95 -13.41 -0.33
N PRO A 76 11.73 -14.14 0.48
CA PRO A 76 13.19 -14.01 0.51
C PRO A 76 13.82 -14.22 -0.86
N THR A 77 14.89 -13.47 -1.16
CA THR A 77 15.62 -13.60 -2.42
C THR A 77 17.12 -13.50 -2.22
N ASP A 78 17.88 -14.33 -2.94
CA ASP A 78 19.34 -14.26 -2.96
C ASP A 78 19.85 -12.97 -3.63
N LYS A 79 18.98 -12.23 -4.33
CA LYS A 79 19.32 -10.97 -4.98
C LYS A 79 19.35 -9.82 -3.97
N LYS A 80 20.49 -9.15 -3.90
CA LYS A 80 20.71 -8.01 -3.00
C LYS A 80 20.55 -6.70 -3.76
N PHE A 81 19.48 -5.97 -3.46
CA PHE A 81 19.18 -4.64 -3.97
C PHE A 81 19.46 -3.54 -2.93
N PHE A 82 19.18 -3.83 -1.66
CA PHE A 82 19.30 -2.88 -0.54
C PHE A 82 20.08 -3.50 0.63
N GLU A 83 20.71 -2.66 1.46
CA GLU A 83 21.48 -3.14 2.62
C GLU A 83 20.57 -3.72 3.70
N SER A 84 19.39 -3.12 3.89
CA SER A 84 18.37 -3.56 4.85
C SER A 84 17.83 -4.97 4.60
N GLN A 85 18.00 -5.54 3.41
CA GLN A 85 17.61 -6.93 3.15
C GLN A 85 18.41 -7.92 3.99
N ASN A 86 19.63 -7.56 4.41
CA ASN A 86 20.44 -8.43 5.28
C ASN A 86 19.92 -8.47 6.73
N GLU A 87 19.12 -7.48 7.13
CA GLU A 87 18.57 -7.38 8.49
C GLU A 87 17.21 -8.09 8.63
N THR A 88 16.62 -8.50 7.51
CA THR A 88 15.24 -8.99 7.43
C THR A 88 15.16 -10.35 6.74
N ASP A 89 16.10 -11.26 7.02
CA ASP A 89 16.11 -12.62 6.44
C ASP A 89 15.91 -12.63 4.91
N ASP A 90 16.60 -11.71 4.21
CA ASP A 90 16.57 -11.52 2.76
C ASP A 90 15.23 -11.01 2.19
N CYS A 91 14.32 -10.53 3.05
CA CYS A 91 13.13 -9.79 2.66
C CYS A 91 13.48 -8.41 2.09
N PHE A 92 12.58 -7.83 1.28
CA PHE A 92 12.69 -6.43 0.91
C PHE A 92 12.38 -5.50 2.10
N PRO A 93 12.98 -4.30 2.16
CA PRO A 93 12.67 -3.30 3.18
C PRO A 93 11.18 -2.95 3.24
N GLU A 94 10.78 -2.37 4.38
CA GLU A 94 9.44 -1.83 4.58
C GLU A 94 9.05 -0.82 3.48
N GLY A 95 7.74 -0.66 3.27
CA GLY A 95 7.21 0.18 2.19
C GLY A 95 7.23 -0.49 0.80
N LEU A 96 7.92 -1.63 0.67
CA LEU A 96 7.93 -2.47 -0.53
C LEU A 96 7.19 -3.79 -0.30
N LEU A 97 6.46 -4.24 -1.32
CA LEU A 97 5.76 -5.52 -1.31
C LEU A 97 6.01 -6.30 -2.59
N GLU A 98 6.63 -7.47 -2.45
CA GLU A 98 6.89 -8.41 -3.54
C GLU A 98 5.60 -9.15 -3.93
N ILE A 99 5.26 -9.16 -5.23
CA ILE A 99 3.99 -9.74 -5.72
C ILE A 99 4.16 -10.71 -6.89
N SER A 100 5.38 -11.06 -7.28
CA SER A 100 5.66 -12.00 -8.38
C SER A 100 4.90 -13.31 -8.19
N LYS A 101 4.90 -13.87 -6.97
CA LYS A 101 4.13 -15.10 -6.62
C LYS A 101 2.62 -14.95 -6.80
N CYS A 102 2.08 -13.73 -6.83
CA CYS A 102 0.68 -13.47 -7.09
C CYS A 102 0.32 -13.47 -8.58
N LEU A 103 1.30 -13.28 -9.45
CA LEU A 103 1.12 -13.07 -10.88
C LEU A 103 1.51 -14.32 -11.69
N ARG A 104 0.87 -14.49 -12.85
CA ARG A 104 1.24 -15.55 -13.80
C ARG A 104 2.66 -15.30 -14.30
N SER A 105 3.44 -16.36 -14.46
CA SER A 105 4.85 -16.34 -14.88
C SER A 105 5.84 -15.72 -13.87
N GLN A 106 5.38 -15.35 -12.67
CA GLN A 106 6.24 -14.82 -11.60
C GLN A 106 7.23 -13.72 -12.05
N PRO A 107 6.76 -12.66 -12.74
CA PRO A 107 7.61 -11.55 -13.16
C PRO A 107 8.08 -10.76 -11.91
N PRO A 108 9.33 -10.25 -11.89
CA PRO A 108 9.94 -9.61 -10.72
C PRO A 108 9.35 -8.23 -10.43
N ILE A 109 8.13 -8.23 -9.89
CA ILE A 109 7.30 -7.03 -9.70
C ILE A 109 7.11 -6.78 -8.21
N MET A 110 7.35 -5.52 -7.84
CA MET A 110 7.15 -4.99 -6.50
C MET A 110 6.08 -3.90 -6.51
N ILE A 111 5.24 -3.84 -5.49
CA ILE A 111 4.34 -2.72 -5.23
C ILE A 111 4.91 -1.85 -4.10
N SER A 112 4.78 -0.54 -4.24
CA SER A 112 4.93 0.41 -3.13
C SER A 112 3.77 1.42 -3.13
N LEU A 113 3.76 2.33 -2.16
CA LEU A 113 3.00 3.57 -2.32
C LEU A 113 3.72 4.54 -3.29
N PRO A 114 3.00 5.52 -3.87
CA PRO A 114 3.61 6.50 -4.77
C PRO A 114 4.81 7.21 -4.15
N ASN A 115 5.79 7.52 -4.99
CA ASN A 115 7.07 8.12 -4.58
C ASN A 115 7.78 7.32 -3.48
N PHE A 116 7.54 6.01 -3.35
CA PHE A 116 8.04 5.18 -2.25
C PHE A 116 7.70 5.74 -0.86
N ASN A 117 6.46 6.22 -0.69
CA ASN A 117 5.96 6.56 0.64
C ASN A 117 6.04 5.34 1.58
N PHE A 118 6.42 5.59 2.84
CA PHE A 118 6.77 4.58 3.87
C PHE A 118 8.01 3.72 3.62
N ALA A 119 8.72 3.91 2.51
CA ALA A 119 9.97 3.19 2.30
C ALA A 119 11.17 3.95 2.93
N PRO A 120 12.22 3.24 3.35
CA PRO A 120 13.47 3.85 3.79
C PRO A 120 14.12 4.71 2.72
N GLU A 121 14.97 5.65 3.15
CA GLU A 121 15.60 6.61 2.26
C GLU A 121 16.51 5.93 1.22
N GLU A 122 17.15 4.79 1.53
CA GLU A 122 17.95 4.01 0.56
C GLU A 122 17.12 3.60 -0.67
N VAL A 123 15.84 3.25 -0.46
CA VAL A 123 14.91 2.85 -1.53
C VAL A 123 14.56 4.06 -2.37
N ARG A 124 14.27 5.19 -1.73
CA ARG A 124 13.97 6.46 -2.43
C ARG A 124 15.17 6.93 -3.27
N GLN A 125 16.37 6.85 -2.71
CA GLN A 125 17.61 7.28 -3.36
C GLN A 125 18.06 6.37 -4.51
N SER A 126 17.52 5.14 -4.58
CA SER A 126 17.79 4.22 -5.69
C SER A 126 17.23 4.70 -7.04
N VAL A 127 16.28 5.65 -7.04
CA VAL A 127 15.63 6.17 -8.26
C VAL A 127 15.78 7.70 -8.34
N LYS A 128 16.31 8.19 -9.45
CA LYS A 128 16.38 9.64 -9.74
C LYS A 128 15.04 10.16 -10.29
N GLY A 129 14.67 11.37 -9.88
CA GLY A 129 13.49 12.08 -10.40
C GLY A 129 12.20 11.84 -9.61
N LEU A 130 12.28 11.25 -8.41
CA LEU A 130 11.15 11.19 -7.48
C LEU A 130 10.85 12.57 -6.92
N ASN A 131 9.56 12.85 -6.72
CA ASN A 131 9.12 14.01 -5.96
C ASN A 131 9.18 13.72 -4.45
N SER A 132 9.08 14.76 -3.64
CA SER A 132 8.76 14.61 -2.22
C SER A 132 7.43 13.87 -2.06
N THR A 133 7.34 13.03 -1.04
CA THR A 133 6.10 12.38 -0.66
C THR A 133 5.12 13.38 -0.09
N ASP A 134 3.87 13.24 -0.49
CA ASP A 134 2.75 14.03 0.04
C ASP A 134 1.80 13.10 0.81
N PRO A 135 1.48 13.41 2.08
CA PRO A 135 0.71 12.51 2.93
C PRO A 135 -0.76 12.36 2.51
N GLU A 136 -1.32 13.28 1.72
CA GLU A 136 -2.69 13.16 1.20
C GLU A 136 -2.73 12.64 -0.24
N ARG A 137 -1.71 12.96 -1.04
CA ARG A 137 -1.61 12.51 -2.43
C ARG A 137 -1.05 11.10 -2.55
N ASP A 138 -0.05 10.74 -1.76
CA ASP A 138 0.75 9.52 -1.95
C ASP A 138 0.36 8.41 -0.96
N ILE A 139 -0.91 8.39 -0.55
CA ILE A 139 -1.48 7.39 0.37
C ILE A 139 -2.75 6.75 -0.20
N ILE A 140 -3.14 5.62 0.39
CA ILE A 140 -4.46 5.03 0.22
C ILE A 140 -5.36 5.56 1.33
N LEU A 141 -6.49 6.18 0.96
CA LEU A 141 -7.46 6.69 1.93
C LEU A 141 -8.90 6.43 1.49
N VAL A 142 -9.80 6.39 2.46
CA VAL A 142 -11.25 6.29 2.26
C VAL A 142 -11.95 7.20 3.26
N ASP A 143 -12.83 8.07 2.78
CA ASP A 143 -13.72 8.88 3.59
C ASP A 143 -15.11 8.22 3.61
N ILE A 144 -15.61 7.94 4.81
CA ILE A 144 -16.87 7.21 5.04
C ILE A 144 -17.85 8.08 5.83
N GLU A 145 -19.07 8.22 5.34
CA GLU A 145 -20.15 8.90 6.06
C GLU A 145 -20.58 8.05 7.27
N PRO A 146 -20.61 8.64 8.49
CA PRO A 146 -20.73 7.88 9.72
C PRO A 146 -22.11 7.24 9.96
N ARG A 147 -23.20 7.77 9.39
CA ARG A 147 -24.56 7.25 9.66
C ARG A 147 -24.94 6.08 8.77
N LEU A 148 -24.65 6.17 7.48
CA LEU A 148 -25.00 5.21 6.43
C LEU A 148 -23.84 4.24 6.14
N GLY A 149 -22.61 4.59 6.54
CA GLY A 149 -21.42 3.86 6.13
C GLY A 149 -21.09 4.00 4.64
N ALA A 150 -21.63 5.04 4.00
CA ALA A 150 -21.43 5.29 2.57
C ALA A 150 -20.02 5.82 2.31
N VAL A 151 -19.34 5.26 1.30
CA VAL A 151 -18.03 5.78 0.86
C VAL A 151 -18.27 7.06 0.07
N LEU A 152 -17.80 8.19 0.59
CA LEU A 152 -17.93 9.50 -0.06
C LEU A 152 -16.78 9.76 -1.03
N ARG A 153 -15.56 9.38 -0.64
CA ARG A 153 -14.34 9.51 -1.44
C ARG A 153 -13.39 8.37 -1.13
N ALA A 154 -12.70 7.86 -2.16
CA ALA A 154 -11.64 6.88 -1.98
C ALA A 154 -10.48 7.17 -2.95
N HIS A 155 -9.26 7.21 -2.42
CA HIS A 155 -8.04 7.20 -3.22
C HIS A 155 -7.35 5.87 -3.02
N ARG A 156 -7.25 5.10 -4.12
CA ARG A 156 -6.41 3.91 -4.16
C ARG A 156 -5.24 4.17 -5.09
N ARG A 157 -4.09 4.43 -4.49
CA ARG A 157 -2.86 4.74 -5.22
C ARG A 157 -1.78 3.76 -4.80
N PHE A 158 -1.07 3.24 -5.78
CA PHE A 158 0.07 2.35 -5.62
C PHE A 158 1.00 2.56 -6.80
N GLN A 159 2.26 2.24 -6.59
CA GLN A 159 3.32 2.32 -7.57
C GLN A 159 3.77 0.90 -7.91
N VAL A 160 3.95 0.62 -9.20
CA VAL A 160 4.47 -0.65 -9.71
C VAL A 160 5.94 -0.44 -10.02
N ASN A 161 6.79 -1.30 -9.45
CA ASN A 161 8.22 -1.28 -9.62
C ASN A 161 8.67 -2.63 -10.21
N ILE A 162 9.73 -2.63 -11.00
CA ILE A 162 10.32 -3.84 -11.61
C ILE A 162 11.72 -4.00 -11.03
N GLU A 163 12.02 -5.16 -10.47
CA GLU A 163 13.36 -5.44 -9.96
C GLU A 163 14.32 -5.67 -11.14
N MET A 164 15.46 -4.99 -11.13
CA MET A 164 16.47 -5.09 -12.17
C MET A 164 17.81 -5.48 -11.56
N TRP A 165 18.41 -6.56 -12.05
CA TRP A 165 19.73 -7.04 -11.61
C TRP A 165 20.62 -7.31 -12.81
N LYS A 166 21.93 -7.28 -12.59
CA LYS A 166 22.91 -7.67 -13.60
C LYS A 166 22.96 -9.20 -13.69
N GLY A 167 22.80 -9.72 -14.90
CA GLY A 167 22.95 -11.15 -15.22
C GLY A 167 24.41 -11.59 -15.28
#